data_AF-A0A937TN92-F1
#
_entry.id   AF-A0A937TN92-F1
#
_cell.length_a   1.000
_cell.length_b   1.000
_cell.length_c   1.000
_cell.angle_alpha   90.00
_cell.angle_beta   90.00
_cell.angle_gamma   90.00
#
_symmetry.space_group_name_H-M   'P 1'
#
loop_
_entity.id
_entity.type
_entity.pdbx_description
1 polymer ?
#
loop_
_entity_poly.entity_id
_entity_poly.type
_entity_poly.pdbx_seq_one_letter_code
_entity_poly.pdbx_strand_id
1 'polypeptide(L)'
;DKLKVSANGFITENIKIGEKHKIVLVNLKFRSDPDSREIAIGYGHVRESDNLMPVSSMEKKDQDFSQFSDIYEVVNVRFPEVQIVNGDIIIRGARSLEGNDAALLVVDGMVVDKSIFGSTHVSHIARIDILKGAAATAYGARGANGVVLVETKTGPNQ
;
A
#
# COMPACT_ATOMS: atom_id res chain seq x y z
N ASP A 1 30.65 15.44 17.49
CA ASP A 1 30.97 14.59 16.31
C ASP A 1 29.77 14.37 15.41
N LYS A 2 29.94 13.72 14.25
CA LYS A 2 28.84 13.31 13.36
C LYS A 2 28.89 11.79 13.17
N LEU A 3 27.75 11.13 13.35
CA LEU A 3 27.54 9.74 12.98
C LEU A 3 26.94 9.69 11.58
N LYS A 4 27.59 8.97 10.67
CA LYS A 4 27.11 8.71 9.32
C LYS A 4 26.58 7.28 9.26
N VAL A 5 25.33 7.11 8.84
CA VAL A 5 24.69 5.80 8.71
C VAL A 5 24.24 5.61 7.27
N SER A 6 24.64 4.49 6.67
CA SER A 6 24.35 4.17 5.27
C SER A 6 24.07 2.69 5.09
N ALA A 7 23.15 2.36 4.20
CA ALA A 7 22.85 1.01 3.74
C ALA A 7 22.51 1.04 2.25
N ASN A 8 22.80 -0.05 1.55
CA ASN A 8 22.52 -0.14 0.12
C ASN A 8 21.01 -0.11 -0.13
N GLY A 9 20.55 0.76 -1.03
CA GLY A 9 19.12 1.01 -1.28
C GLY A 9 18.48 2.12 -0.45
N PHE A 10 19.25 2.76 0.45
CA PHE A 10 18.75 3.78 1.36
C PHE A 10 19.47 5.13 1.19
N ILE A 11 18.80 6.20 1.57
CA ILE A 11 19.39 7.54 1.68
C ILE A 11 20.34 7.55 2.87
N THR A 12 21.56 8.04 2.66
CA THR A 12 22.55 8.16 3.74
C THR A 12 22.15 9.27 4.71
N GLU A 13 22.11 8.95 6.00
CA GLU A 13 21.76 9.89 7.06
C GLU A 13 23.01 10.34 7.83
N ASN A 14 23.10 11.63 8.12
CA ASN A 14 24.18 12.21 8.90
C ASN A 14 23.62 12.88 10.16
N ILE A 15 23.93 12.32 11.32
CA ILE A 15 23.38 12.75 12.61
C ILE A 15 24.48 13.40 13.43
N LYS A 16 24.25 14.61 13.92
CA LYS A 16 25.16 15.24 14.88
C LYS A 16 24.99 14.57 16.24
N ILE A 17 26.10 14.13 16.83
CA ILE A 17 26.13 13.55 18.18
C ILE A 17 26.82 14.52 19.13
N GLY A 18 26.14 14.80 20.24
CA GLY A 18 26.66 15.53 21.39
C GLY A 18 26.74 14.64 22.64
N GLU A 19 27.40 15.13 23.68
CA GLU A 19 27.75 14.38 24.90
C GLU A 19 26.55 13.77 25.66
N LYS A 20 25.33 14.28 25.46
CA LYS A 20 24.11 13.80 26.12
C LYS A 20 23.46 12.60 25.42
N HIS A 21 23.88 12.27 24.20
CA HIS A 21 23.27 11.18 23.43
C HIS A 21 23.94 9.85 23.77
N LYS A 22 23.32 9.08 24.68
CA LYS A 22 23.73 7.70 25.01
C LYS A 22 23.24 6.67 23.99
N ILE A 23 22.12 6.94 23.33
CA ILE A 23 21.49 6.09 22.31
C ILE A 23 20.99 7.00 21.18
N VAL A 24 21.16 6.56 19.93
CA VAL A 24 20.66 7.25 18.73
C VAL A 24 19.88 6.23 17.90
N LEU A 25 18.60 6.51 17.65
CA LEU A 25 17.74 5.73 16.75
C LEU A 25 17.73 6.40 15.38
N VAL A 26 17.98 5.62 14.33
CA VAL A 26 18.06 6.11 12.94
C VAL A 26 17.09 5.34 12.07
N ASN A 27 16.15 6.05 11.45
CA ASN A 27 15.24 5.47 10.48
C ASN A 27 15.72 5.85 9.07
N LEU A 28 16.35 4.89 8.38
CA LEU A 28 16.83 5.10 7.01
C LEU A 28 15.66 5.02 6.01
N LYS A 29 15.56 6.00 5.12
CA LYS A 29 14.53 6.04 4.09
C LYS A 29 15.02 5.38 2.81
N PHE A 30 14.15 4.62 2.14
CA PHE A 30 14.46 4.12 0.79
C PHE A 30 14.74 5.26 -0.17
N ARG A 31 15.67 5.02 -1.09
CA ARG A 31 15.75 5.86 -2.28
C ARG A 31 14.54 5.58 -3.17
N SER A 32 14.05 6.62 -3.83
CA SER A 32 12.81 6.56 -4.62
C SER A 32 12.92 5.78 -5.94
N ASP A 33 14.07 5.16 -6.22
CA ASP A 33 14.30 4.38 -7.44
C ASP A 33 13.98 2.88 -7.24
N PRO A 34 13.35 2.20 -8.23
CA PRO A 34 12.99 0.79 -8.13
C PRO A 34 14.17 -0.13 -7.81
N ASP A 35 15.34 0.15 -8.39
CA ASP A 35 16.56 -0.63 -8.23
C ASP A 35 17.03 -0.66 -6.76
N SER A 36 16.89 0.46 -6.05
CA SER A 36 17.27 0.56 -4.64
C SER A 36 16.52 -0.43 -3.74
N ARG A 37 15.28 -0.80 -4.08
CA ARG A 37 14.52 -1.80 -3.33
C ARG A 37 15.01 -3.22 -3.59
N GLU A 38 15.24 -3.57 -4.85
CA GLU A 38 15.79 -4.87 -5.22
C GLU A 38 17.16 -5.08 -4.57
N ILE A 39 17.99 -4.03 -4.58
CA ILE A 39 19.27 -4.00 -3.86
C ILE A 39 19.05 -4.24 -2.36
N ALA A 40 18.13 -3.52 -1.71
CA ALA A 40 17.88 -3.68 -0.28
C ALA A 40 17.39 -5.09 0.10
N ILE A 41 16.58 -5.74 -0.76
CA ILE A 41 16.15 -7.13 -0.59
C ILE A 41 17.32 -8.09 -0.81
N GLY A 42 18.13 -7.90 -1.85
CA GLY A 42 19.30 -8.72 -2.14
C GLY A 42 20.36 -8.69 -1.03
N TYR A 43 20.48 -7.57 -0.31
CA TYR A 43 21.33 -7.45 0.88
C TYR A 43 20.64 -7.87 2.19
N GLY A 44 19.38 -8.30 2.15
CA GLY A 44 18.62 -8.78 3.32
C GLY A 44 18.24 -7.70 4.34
N HIS A 45 18.32 -6.42 3.96
CA HIS A 45 17.87 -5.31 4.81
C HIS A 45 16.34 -5.25 4.93
N VAL A 46 15.65 -5.85 3.96
CA VAL A 46 14.19 -5.90 3.84
C VAL A 46 13.83 -7.33 3.44
N ARG A 47 12.85 -7.94 4.10
CA ARG A 47 12.34 -9.22 3.62
C ARG A 47 11.40 -8.99 2.45
N GLU A 48 11.43 -9.88 1.46
CA GLU A 48 10.49 -9.87 0.34
C GLU A 48 9.02 -9.92 0.83
N SER A 49 8.79 -10.62 1.95
CA SER A 49 7.51 -10.71 2.66
C SER A 49 7.08 -9.43 3.37
N ASP A 50 8.01 -8.52 3.68
CA ASP A 50 7.74 -7.22 4.32
C ASP A 50 7.23 -6.23 3.25
N ASN A 51 6.36 -6.73 2.38
CA ASN A 51 5.92 -6.13 1.13
C ASN A 51 5.03 -4.91 1.40
N LEU A 52 5.65 -3.79 1.80
CA LEU A 52 5.00 -2.51 2.13
C LEU A 52 4.38 -1.80 0.91
N MET A 53 4.50 -2.39 -0.28
CA MET A 53 3.86 -1.89 -1.50
C MET A 53 2.94 -2.97 -2.10
N PRO A 54 1.74 -2.58 -2.58
CA PRO A 54 0.87 -3.45 -3.38
C PRO A 54 1.62 -3.92 -4.63
N VAL A 55 1.69 -5.24 -4.83
CA VAL A 55 2.38 -5.90 -5.95
C VAL A 55 1.88 -5.43 -7.32
N SER A 56 0.67 -4.87 -7.37
CA SER A 56 0.01 -4.34 -8.56
C SER A 56 0.40 -2.90 -8.94
N SER A 57 1.01 -2.14 -8.03
CA SER A 57 1.19 -0.68 -8.17
C SER A 57 2.36 -0.30 -9.08
N MET A 58 3.25 -1.26 -9.38
CA MET A 58 4.56 -0.95 -9.97
C MET A 58 4.58 -0.85 -11.50
N GLU A 59 3.48 -1.11 -12.21
CA GLU A 59 3.53 -1.13 -13.68
C GLU A 59 2.98 0.09 -14.40
N LYS A 60 2.10 0.93 -13.84
CA LYS A 60 1.45 1.99 -14.65
C LYS A 60 1.14 3.26 -13.87
N LYS A 61 2.02 4.25 -14.05
CA LYS A 61 1.72 5.66 -13.79
C LYS A 61 0.63 6.07 -14.79
N ASP A 62 -0.52 6.48 -14.26
CA ASP A 62 -1.76 6.81 -15.00
C ASP A 62 -2.40 5.62 -15.73
N GLN A 63 -3.19 4.82 -15.00
CA GLN A 63 -4.09 3.86 -15.62
C GLN A 63 -5.38 4.55 -16.07
N ASP A 64 -5.70 4.42 -17.35
CA ASP A 64 -7.00 4.82 -17.87
C ASP A 64 -8.04 3.75 -17.52
N PHE A 65 -8.92 4.09 -16.58
CA PHE A 65 -10.05 3.27 -16.16
C PHE A 65 -11.37 3.69 -16.82
N SER A 66 -11.35 4.65 -17.75
CA SER A 66 -12.56 5.23 -18.34
C SER A 66 -13.38 4.25 -19.19
N GLN A 67 -12.79 3.12 -19.57
CA GLN A 67 -13.47 2.04 -20.30
C GLN A 67 -14.34 1.14 -19.42
N PHE A 68 -14.21 1.22 -18.09
CA PHE A 68 -14.99 0.42 -17.15
C PHE A 68 -16.26 1.18 -16.74
N SER A 69 -17.31 0.45 -16.38
CA SER A 69 -18.60 1.04 -16.00
C SER A 69 -18.58 1.51 -14.55
N ASP A 70 -17.90 0.75 -13.68
CA ASP A 70 -17.76 1.05 -12.26
C ASP A 70 -16.45 0.52 -11.70
N ILE A 71 -16.14 0.92 -10.46
CA ILE A 71 -14.91 0.53 -9.77
C ILE A 71 -14.84 -0.96 -9.43
N TYR A 72 -15.97 -1.64 -9.25
CA TYR A 72 -16.00 -3.08 -8.98
C TYR A 72 -15.58 -3.87 -10.22
N GLU A 73 -15.98 -3.43 -11.40
CA GLU A 73 -15.52 -3.99 -12.68
C GLU A 73 -14.00 -3.84 -12.84
N VAL A 74 -13.46 -2.65 -12.53
CA VAL A 74 -12.01 -2.42 -12.53
C VAL A 74 -11.32 -3.42 -11.61
N VAL A 75 -11.80 -3.54 -10.37
CA VAL A 75 -11.21 -4.44 -9.37
C VAL A 75 -11.25 -5.89 -9.85
N ASN A 76 -12.40 -6.36 -10.36
CA ASN A 76 -12.57 -7.74 -10.80
C ASN A 76 -11.67 -8.09 -12.00
N VAL A 77 -11.50 -7.17 -12.95
CA VAL A 77 -10.70 -7.42 -14.17
C VAL A 77 -9.20 -7.27 -13.91
N ARG A 78 -8.79 -6.29 -13.10
CA ARG A 78 -7.37 -6.01 -12.84
C ARG A 78 -6.76 -6.89 -11.75
N PHE A 79 -7.57 -7.41 -10.84
CA PHE A 79 -7.09 -8.14 -9.67
C PHE A 79 -7.73 -9.52 -9.59
N PRO A 80 -7.19 -10.53 -10.31
CA PRO A 80 -7.79 -11.86 -10.40
C PRO A 80 -7.81 -12.63 -9.06
N GLU A 81 -7.05 -12.17 -8.07
CA GLU A 81 -7.12 -12.69 -6.69
C GLU A 81 -8.33 -12.21 -5.88
N VAL A 82 -9.13 -11.29 -6.41
CA VAL A 82 -10.30 -10.73 -5.74
C VAL A 82 -11.54 -11.49 -6.15
N GLN A 83 -12.48 -11.62 -5.22
CA GLN A 83 -13.84 -12.04 -5.49
C GLN A 83 -14.81 -11.00 -4.95
N ILE A 84 -15.83 -10.66 -5.73
CA ILE A 84 -16.88 -9.73 -5.32
C ILE A 84 -18.13 -10.52 -4.97
N VAL A 85 -18.61 -10.39 -3.73
CA VAL A 85 -19.80 -11.09 -3.23
C VAL A 85 -20.71 -10.08 -2.54
N ASN A 86 -21.89 -9.82 -3.09
CA ASN A 86 -22.85 -8.84 -2.52
C ASN A 86 -22.20 -7.46 -2.24
N GLY A 87 -21.31 -7.00 -3.13
CA GLY A 87 -20.56 -5.76 -2.99
C GLY A 87 -19.42 -5.81 -1.96
N ASP A 88 -19.21 -6.92 -1.25
CA ASP A 88 -17.97 -7.15 -0.50
C ASP A 88 -16.85 -7.55 -1.46
N ILE A 89 -15.69 -6.95 -1.24
CA ILE A 89 -14.46 -7.36 -1.90
C ILE A 89 -13.74 -8.34 -0.98
N ILE A 90 -13.59 -9.58 -1.43
CA ILE A 90 -12.90 -10.65 -0.70
C ILE A 90 -11.58 -10.92 -1.40
N ILE A 91 -10.48 -10.79 -0.67
CA ILE A 91 -9.13 -11.01 -1.22
C ILE A 91 -8.69 -12.44 -0.91
N ARG A 92 -8.43 -13.27 -1.94
CA ARG A 92 -7.99 -14.65 -1.74
C ARG A 92 -6.71 -14.71 -0.90
N GLY A 93 -6.73 -15.62 0.08
CA GLY A 93 -5.61 -15.83 1.00
C GLY A 93 -5.60 -14.90 2.21
N ALA A 94 -6.43 -13.85 2.23
CA ALA A 94 -6.73 -13.12 3.44
C ALA A 94 -7.92 -13.82 4.14
N ARG A 95 -7.75 -14.22 5.40
CA ARG A 95 -8.78 -14.92 6.16
C ARG A 95 -8.86 -14.35 7.56
N SER A 96 -10.05 -13.95 7.98
CA SER A 96 -10.33 -13.71 9.39
C SER A 96 -10.74 -15.00 10.08
N LEU A 97 -10.58 -15.03 11.41
CA LEU A 97 -11.16 -16.07 12.25
C LEU A 97 -12.64 -15.79 12.58
N GLU A 98 -13.13 -14.58 12.29
CA GLU A 98 -14.42 -14.04 12.76
C GLU A 98 -15.57 -14.17 11.74
N GLY A 99 -15.31 -14.68 10.54
CA GLY A 99 -16.35 -15.01 9.55
C GLY A 99 -16.86 -13.84 8.70
N ASN A 100 -16.27 -12.65 8.86
CA ASN A 100 -16.39 -11.57 7.88
C ASN A 100 -15.07 -11.45 7.15
N ASP A 101 -15.03 -11.84 5.87
CA ASP A 101 -13.82 -11.85 5.04
C ASP A 101 -13.74 -10.64 4.09
N ALA A 102 -14.58 -9.63 4.30
CA ALA A 102 -14.55 -8.39 3.52
C ALA A 102 -13.27 -7.59 3.79
N ALA A 103 -12.63 -7.14 2.71
CA ALA A 103 -11.49 -6.24 2.76
C ALA A 103 -11.90 -4.84 3.24
N LEU A 104 -10.96 -4.14 3.87
CA LEU A 104 -11.14 -2.73 4.20
C LEU A 104 -11.07 -1.88 2.93
N LEU A 105 -12.06 -1.01 2.74
CA LEU A 105 -12.09 -0.08 1.61
C LEU A 105 -11.54 1.28 2.05
N VAL A 106 -10.55 1.79 1.33
CA VAL A 106 -9.91 3.08 1.62
C VAL A 106 -9.82 3.89 0.34
N VAL A 107 -10.38 5.10 0.37
CA VAL A 107 -10.32 6.08 -0.74
C VAL A 107 -9.64 7.33 -0.23
N ASP A 108 -8.56 7.75 -0.90
CA ASP A 108 -7.76 8.93 -0.54
C ASP A 108 -7.33 8.97 0.94
N GLY A 109 -7.00 7.79 1.48
CA GLY A 109 -6.58 7.62 2.87
C GLY A 109 -7.72 7.56 3.89
N MET A 110 -8.98 7.74 3.47
CA MET A 110 -10.16 7.62 4.33
C MET A 110 -10.79 6.24 4.20
N VAL A 111 -11.14 5.62 5.33
CA VAL A 111 -11.90 4.36 5.32
C VAL A 111 -13.34 4.65 4.96
N VAL A 112 -13.87 3.95 3.95
CA VAL A 112 -15.22 4.17 3.40
C VAL A 112 -16.05 2.90 3.44
N ASP A 113 -17.37 3.05 3.30
CA ASP A 113 -18.27 1.92 3.08
C ASP A 113 -18.47 1.62 1.58
N LYS A 114 -19.15 0.51 1.28
CA LYS A 114 -19.42 0.03 -0.09
C LYS A 114 -20.15 1.03 -0.97
N SER A 115 -21.03 1.85 -0.39
CA SER A 115 -21.84 2.83 -1.10
C SER A 115 -20.95 3.95 -1.60
N ILE A 116 -20.10 4.49 -0.72
CA ILE A 116 -19.12 5.54 -1.08
C ILE A 116 -18.10 4.97 -2.07
N PHE A 117 -17.57 3.77 -1.80
CA PHE A 117 -16.63 3.10 -2.71
C PHE A 117 -17.23 2.92 -4.11
N GLY A 118 -18.45 2.37 -4.19
CA GLY A 118 -19.16 2.16 -5.46
C GLY A 118 -19.56 3.43 -6.18
N SER A 119 -19.74 4.54 -5.46
CA SER A 119 -20.02 5.86 -6.05
C SER A 119 -18.78 6.56 -6.62
N THR A 120 -17.57 6.02 -6.37
CA THR A 120 -16.33 6.59 -6.89
C THR A 120 -16.25 6.37 -8.39
N HIS A 121 -16.33 7.46 -9.15
CA HIS A 121 -16.34 7.39 -10.61
C HIS A 121 -14.97 7.00 -11.16
N VAL A 122 -14.94 6.03 -12.08
CA VAL A 122 -13.69 5.44 -12.62
C VAL A 122 -12.78 6.45 -13.31
N SER A 123 -13.33 7.50 -13.92
CA SER A 123 -12.53 8.54 -14.58
C SER A 123 -11.67 9.35 -13.60
N HIS A 124 -12.06 9.38 -12.32
CA HIS A 124 -11.34 10.07 -11.25
C HIS A 124 -10.30 9.18 -10.57
N ILE A 125 -10.27 7.88 -10.85
CA ILE A 125 -9.31 6.98 -10.22
C ILE A 125 -7.93 7.19 -10.85
N ALA A 126 -6.94 7.51 -10.04
CA ALA A 126 -5.53 7.54 -10.43
C ALA A 126 -4.89 6.17 -10.25
N ARG A 127 -5.18 5.50 -9.12
CA ARG A 127 -4.58 4.21 -8.78
C ARG A 127 -5.52 3.36 -7.91
N ILE A 128 -5.46 2.05 -8.12
CA ILE A 128 -6.07 1.06 -7.23
C ILE A 128 -4.98 0.08 -6.80
N ASP A 129 -4.99 -0.26 -5.52
CA ASP A 129 -3.95 -0.97 -4.84
C ASP A 129 -4.56 -2.00 -3.88
N ILE A 130 -4.00 -3.21 -3.85
CA ILE A 130 -4.45 -4.26 -2.93
C ILE A 130 -3.33 -4.64 -1.98
N LEU A 131 -3.57 -4.42 -0.68
CA LEU A 131 -2.64 -4.78 0.39
C LEU A 131 -3.03 -6.12 1.01
N LYS A 132 -2.04 -6.98 1.24
CA LYS A 132 -2.18 -8.26 1.93
C LYS A 132 -1.08 -8.43 2.99
N GLY A 133 -1.31 -9.31 3.96
CA GLY A 133 -0.31 -9.67 4.97
C GLY A 133 0.21 -8.44 5.73
N ALA A 134 1.53 -8.32 5.83
CA ALA A 134 2.21 -7.28 6.60
C ALA A 134 1.80 -5.85 6.21
N ALA A 135 1.60 -5.54 4.92
CA ALA A 135 1.19 -4.19 4.52
C ALA A 135 -0.23 -3.83 4.96
N ALA A 136 -1.13 -4.82 5.01
CA ALA A 136 -2.50 -4.59 5.47
C ALA A 136 -2.58 -4.33 6.99
N THR A 137 -1.59 -4.81 7.76
CA THR A 137 -1.51 -4.57 9.22
C THR A 137 -1.33 -3.10 9.59
N ALA A 138 -0.88 -2.25 8.66
CA ALA A 138 -0.84 -0.80 8.86
C ALA A 138 -2.23 -0.20 9.17
N TYR A 139 -3.31 -0.89 8.78
CA TYR A 139 -4.69 -0.52 9.07
C TYR A 139 -5.28 -1.24 10.30
N GLY A 140 -4.42 -1.88 11.10
CA GLY A 140 -4.78 -2.59 12.32
C GLY A 140 -5.67 -3.81 12.06
N ALA A 141 -6.50 -4.16 13.05
CA ALA A 141 -7.39 -5.32 12.97
C ALA A 141 -8.37 -5.26 11.78
N ARG A 142 -8.74 -4.05 11.34
CA ARG A 142 -9.66 -3.84 10.21
C ARG A 142 -9.04 -4.23 8.87
N GLY A 143 -7.71 -4.22 8.76
CA GLY A 143 -6.98 -4.67 7.57
C GLY A 143 -6.66 -6.16 7.57
N ALA A 144 -7.12 -6.95 8.55
CA ALA A 144 -6.79 -8.38 8.64
C ALA A 144 -7.20 -9.19 7.39
N ASN A 145 -8.26 -8.77 6.71
CA ASN A 145 -8.76 -9.36 5.46
C ASN A 145 -8.16 -8.72 4.19
N GLY A 146 -7.13 -7.90 4.36
CA GLY A 146 -6.57 -7.08 3.29
C GLY A 146 -7.27 -5.73 3.15
N VAL A 147 -6.68 -4.87 2.33
CA VAL A 147 -7.14 -3.49 2.12
C VAL A 147 -7.16 -3.21 0.62
N VAL A 148 -8.26 -2.65 0.13
CA VAL A 148 -8.33 -2.04 -1.19
C VAL A 148 -8.16 -0.54 -1.02
N LEU A 149 -7.08 -0.02 -1.57
CA LEU A 149 -6.72 1.38 -1.54
C LEU A 149 -6.98 2.00 -2.92
N VAL A 150 -7.68 3.12 -2.93
CA VAL A 150 -7.99 3.89 -4.14
C VAL A 150 -7.45 5.29 -3.93
N GLU A 151 -6.67 5.77 -4.89
CA GLU A 151 -6.19 7.15 -4.95
C GLU A 151 -6.87 7.82 -6.14
N THR A 152 -7.49 8.96 -5.92
CA THR A 152 -8.13 9.75 -6.96
C THR A 152 -7.15 10.74 -7.58
N LYS A 153 -7.42 11.18 -8.82
CA LYS A 153 -6.62 12.14 -9.57
C LYS A 153 -6.60 13.52 -8.92
N THR A 154 -7.62 13.87 -8.13
CA THR A 154 -7.74 15.15 -7.42
C THR A 154 -7.10 15.11 -6.03
N GLY A 155 -6.83 13.91 -5.51
CA GLY A 155 -6.25 13.70 -4.18
C GLY A 155 -7.21 14.08 -3.04
N PRO A 156 -6.78 13.93 -1.77
CA PRO A 156 -7.65 13.99 -0.59
C PRO A 156 -8.32 15.35 -0.27
N ASN A 157 -8.25 16.36 -1.16
CA ASN A 157 -8.64 17.72 -0.83
C ASN A 157 -9.30 18.54 -1.96
N GLN A 158 -9.94 17.93 -2.97
CA GLN A 158 -10.88 18.64 -3.87
C GLN A 158 -12.02 17.74 -4.37
#